data_AF-A0A821DP80-F1
#
_entry.id   AF-A0A821DP80-F1
#
_cell.length_a   1.000
_cell.length_b   1.000
_cell.length_c   1.000
_cell.angle_alpha   90.00
_cell.angle_beta   90.00
_cell.angle_gamma   90.00
#
_symmetry.space_group_name_H-M   'P 1'
#
loop_
_entity.id
_entity.type
_entity.pdbx_description
1 polymer ?
#
loop_
_entity_poly.entity_id
_entity_poly.type
_entity_poly.pdbx_seq_one_letter_code
_entity_poly.pdbx_strand_id
1 'polypeptide(L)'
;LPKQENQNENRHSKISNIDDNGPTLIDFLHEIKLIRSNTDKFGELIEEVKRIHAKMFEPMANPKLEQELENKKEEINKLSSEISTKLNKMVQANQNRDDNAKSNAQWRVEELQIFDLTSHFRNTMIAYNEETVAHHDRCKKIILRTLEI
;
A
#
# COMPACT_ATOMS: atom_id res chain seq x y z
N LEU A 1 -63.93 23.41 -19.22
CA LEU A 1 -63.15 23.87 -18.04
C LEU A 1 -63.96 23.58 -16.78
N PRO A 2 -63.36 23.31 -15.62
CA PRO A 2 -61.92 23.08 -15.29
C PRO A 2 -61.67 21.64 -14.76
N LYS A 3 -60.56 20.92 -15.03
CA LYS A 3 -59.15 21.07 -14.60
C LYS A 3 -58.95 21.19 -13.09
N GLN A 4 -58.43 20.12 -12.45
CA GLN A 4 -57.30 20.13 -11.49
C GLN A 4 -56.67 18.72 -11.57
N GLU A 5 -55.53 18.58 -12.26
CA GLU A 5 -54.16 18.66 -11.72
C GLU A 5 -53.80 17.43 -10.87
N ASN A 6 -53.13 16.44 -11.45
CA ASN A 6 -51.66 16.30 -11.49
C ASN A 6 -51.10 15.75 -10.16
N GLN A 7 -50.92 14.43 -10.12
CA GLN A 7 -49.94 13.76 -9.25
C GLN A 7 -49.25 12.68 -10.08
N ASN A 8 -48.55 13.11 -11.14
CA ASN A 8 -47.35 12.40 -11.54
C ASN A 8 -46.29 12.66 -10.45
N GLU A 9 -45.29 11.79 -10.41
CA GLU A 9 -44.03 11.98 -9.67
C GLU A 9 -44.14 11.81 -8.15
N ASN A 10 -44.00 10.58 -7.65
CA ASN A 10 -42.89 10.28 -6.73
C ASN A 10 -42.71 8.78 -6.43
N ARG A 11 -42.45 7.95 -7.45
CA ARG A 11 -41.84 6.61 -7.25
C ARG A 11 -40.34 6.65 -7.53
N HIS A 12 -39.68 7.74 -7.15
CA HIS A 12 -38.23 7.91 -7.22
C HIS A 12 -37.71 8.68 -6.00
N SER A 13 -38.21 8.35 -4.81
CA SER A 13 -37.55 8.81 -3.58
C SER A 13 -37.72 7.80 -2.45
N LYS A 14 -37.02 6.68 -2.55
CA LYS A 14 -36.60 5.95 -1.35
C LYS A 14 -35.32 5.17 -1.57
N ILE A 15 -34.30 5.85 -2.09
CA ILE A 15 -32.94 5.55 -1.64
C ILE A 15 -32.87 6.19 -0.26
N SER A 16 -33.25 5.39 0.74
CA SER A 16 -33.23 5.76 2.13
C SER A 16 -31.83 6.25 2.50
N ASN A 17 -31.75 7.54 2.84
CA ASN A 17 -30.86 8.14 3.83
C ASN A 17 -29.74 7.20 4.28
N ILE A 18 -28.63 7.24 3.55
CA ILE A 18 -27.35 6.79 4.09
C ILE A 18 -26.94 7.89 5.05
N ASP A 19 -27.03 7.56 6.33
CA ASP A 19 -26.64 8.41 7.46
C ASP A 19 -25.22 8.94 7.26
N ASP A 20 -25.07 10.25 7.39
CA ASP A 20 -23.96 11.07 6.91
C ASP A 20 -22.82 11.16 7.96
N ASN A 21 -22.51 10.04 8.64
CA ASN A 21 -21.53 10.04 9.74
C ASN A 21 -20.60 8.81 9.81
N GLY A 22 -20.55 7.98 8.76
CA GLY A 22 -19.56 6.90 8.63
C GLY A 22 -18.75 7.03 7.34
N PRO A 23 -17.45 6.61 7.32
CA PRO A 23 -16.68 6.60 6.08
C PRO A 23 -17.42 5.78 5.04
N THR A 24 -17.74 6.41 3.91
CA THR A 24 -18.55 5.80 2.87
C THR A 24 -17.74 4.74 2.13
N LEU A 25 -18.43 3.83 1.41
CA LEU A 25 -17.77 2.86 0.52
C LEU A 25 -16.81 3.55 -0.47
N ILE A 26 -17.11 4.80 -0.86
CA ILE A 26 -16.27 5.61 -1.75
C ILE A 26 -14.95 5.95 -1.06
N ASP A 27 -14.97 6.37 0.20
CA ASP A 27 -13.78 6.70 0.98
C ASP A 27 -12.89 5.46 1.18
N PHE A 28 -13.52 4.30 1.44
CA PHE A 28 -12.81 3.02 1.51
C PHE A 28 -12.12 2.66 0.19
N LEU A 29 -12.82 2.78 -0.94
CA LEU A 29 -12.25 2.50 -2.25
C LEU A 29 -11.12 3.49 -2.62
N HIS A 30 -11.21 4.74 -2.19
CA HIS A 30 -10.12 5.71 -2.35
C HIS A 30 -8.89 5.33 -1.53
N GLU A 31 -9.05 4.91 -0.27
CA GLU A 31 -7.93 4.45 0.56
C GLU A 31 -7.27 3.19 -0.02
N ILE A 32 -8.06 2.22 -0.52
CA ILE A 32 -7.51 1.05 -1.24
C ILE A 32 -6.66 1.49 -2.43
N LYS A 33 -7.19 2.37 -3.28
CA LYS A 33 -6.48 2.83 -4.48
C LYS A 33 -5.16 3.52 -4.12
N LEU A 34 -5.18 4.32 -3.05
CA LEU A 34 -3.99 5.00 -2.56
C LEU A 34 -2.94 4.01 -2.03
N ILE A 35 -3.35 3.00 -1.24
CA ILE A 35 -2.43 1.96 -0.75
C ILE A 35 -1.82 1.15 -1.90
N ARG A 36 -2.64 0.78 -2.89
CA ARG A 36 -2.15 0.09 -4.10
C ARG A 36 -1.13 0.93 -4.84
N SER A 37 -1.44 2.19 -5.14
CA SER A 37 -0.50 3.10 -5.80
C SER A 37 0.80 3.29 -5.01
N ASN A 38 0.72 3.34 -3.68
CA ASN A 38 1.91 3.42 -2.83
C ASN A 38 2.72 2.12 -2.86
N THR A 39 2.06 0.96 -2.96
CA THR A 39 2.75 -0.33 -3.07
C THR A 39 3.42 -0.49 -4.44
N ASP A 40 2.79 -0.01 -5.51
CA ASP A 40 3.40 0.02 -6.85
C ASP A 40 4.69 0.86 -6.85
N LYS A 41 4.63 2.09 -6.28
CA LYS A 41 5.80 2.95 -6.08
C LYS A 41 6.88 2.27 -5.22
N PHE A 42 6.46 1.56 -4.18
CA PHE A 42 7.40 0.82 -3.33
C PHE A 42 8.13 -0.27 -4.14
N GLY A 43 7.41 -0.99 -5.02
CA GLY A 43 8.00 -1.93 -5.96
C GLY A 43 9.01 -1.28 -6.92
N GLU A 44 8.67 -0.12 -7.49
CA GLU A 44 9.58 0.65 -8.35
C GLU A 44 10.87 1.05 -7.62
N LEU A 45 10.76 1.50 -6.37
CA LEU A 45 11.92 1.86 -5.54
C LEU A 45 12.81 0.66 -5.23
N ILE A 46 12.24 -0.53 -4.99
CA ILE A 46 13.02 -1.76 -4.80
C ILE A 46 13.83 -2.07 -6.07
N GLU A 47 13.22 -1.96 -7.25
CA GLU A 47 13.92 -2.21 -8.52
C GLU A 47 14.99 -1.14 -8.80
N GLU A 48 14.79 0.11 -8.37
CA GLU A 48 15.81 1.16 -8.42
C GLU A 48 17.00 0.81 -7.51
N VAL A 49 16.74 0.37 -6.27
CA VAL A 49 17.78 -0.07 -5.32
C VAL A 49 18.58 -1.25 -5.88
N LYS A 50 17.92 -2.24 -6.50
CA LYS A 50 18.60 -3.35 -7.19
C LYS A 50 19.53 -2.87 -8.30
N ARG A 51 19.08 -1.89 -9.10
CA ARG A 51 19.90 -1.28 -10.16
C ARG A 51 21.11 -0.56 -9.60
N ILE A 52 20.97 0.18 -8.50
CA ILE A 52 22.09 0.85 -7.84
C ILE A 52 23.07 -0.18 -7.26
N HIS A 53 22.58 -1.20 -6.54
CA HIS A 53 23.39 -2.31 -6.04
C HIS A 53 24.18 -3.01 -7.16
N ALA A 54 23.57 -3.26 -8.32
CA ALA A 54 24.27 -3.85 -9.46
C ALA A 54 25.42 -2.95 -9.96
N LYS A 55 25.17 -1.65 -10.11
CA LYS A 55 26.18 -0.66 -10.54
C LYS A 55 27.33 -0.48 -9.54
N MET A 56 27.07 -0.64 -8.24
CA MET A 56 28.10 -0.52 -7.21
C MET A 56 29.21 -1.60 -7.33
N PHE A 57 28.91 -2.75 -7.95
CA PHE A 57 29.90 -3.80 -8.18
C PHE A 57 30.64 -3.66 -9.51
N GLU A 58 30.38 -2.61 -10.30
CA GLU A 58 31.10 -2.37 -11.55
C GLU A 58 32.51 -1.80 -11.27
N PRO A 59 33.51 -2.06 -12.16
CA PRO A 59 34.91 -1.71 -11.92
C PRO A 59 35.21 -0.21 -11.73
N MET A 60 34.27 0.66 -12.12
CA MET A 60 34.34 2.11 -12.00
C MET A 60 33.11 2.67 -11.27
N ALA A 61 32.69 2.02 -10.19
CA ALA A 61 31.57 2.46 -9.38
C ALA A 61 31.76 3.91 -8.91
N ASN A 62 30.74 4.74 -9.12
CA ASN A 62 30.76 6.14 -8.74
C ASN A 62 30.44 6.30 -7.24
N PRO A 63 31.24 7.02 -6.45
CA PRO A 63 30.97 7.26 -5.03
C PRO A 63 29.63 7.97 -4.75
N LYS A 64 29.03 8.63 -5.75
CA LYS A 64 27.68 9.21 -5.63
C LYS A 64 26.57 8.16 -5.50
N LEU A 65 26.82 6.90 -5.89
CA LEU A 65 25.84 5.82 -5.83
C LEU A 65 25.49 5.43 -4.39
N GLU A 66 26.41 5.58 -3.42
CA GLU A 66 26.10 5.34 -2.01
C GLU A 66 25.11 6.36 -1.45
N GLN A 67 25.29 7.64 -1.79
CA GLN A 67 24.34 8.68 -1.39
C GLN A 67 22.98 8.50 -2.06
N GLU A 68 22.97 8.12 -3.33
CA GLU A 68 21.73 7.81 -4.07
C GLU A 68 21.01 6.61 -3.46
N LEU A 69 21.75 5.57 -3.07
CA LEU A 69 21.21 4.40 -2.38
C LEU A 69 20.60 4.77 -1.03
N GLU A 70 21.28 5.59 -0.23
CA GLU A 70 20.76 6.01 1.08
C GLU A 70 19.49 6.84 0.94
N ASN A 71 19.47 7.80 0.01
CA ASN A 71 18.27 8.59 -0.28
C ASN A 71 17.08 7.68 -0.68
N LYS A 72 17.34 6.63 -1.48
CA LYS A 72 16.31 5.67 -1.89
C LYS A 72 15.83 4.80 -0.73
N LYS A 73 16.71 4.40 0.19
CA LYS A 73 16.33 3.69 1.41
C LYS A 73 15.48 4.54 2.34
N GLU A 74 15.80 5.82 2.50
CA GLU A 74 14.97 6.76 3.26
C GLU A 74 13.58 6.89 2.64
N GLU A 75 13.49 7.01 1.31
CA GLU A 75 12.22 7.06 0.58
C GLU A 75 11.39 5.79 0.79
N ILE A 76 12.02 4.61 0.70
CA ILE A 76 11.42 3.31 0.99
C ILE A 76 10.88 3.24 2.42
N ASN A 77 11.68 3.66 3.41
CA ASN A 77 11.30 3.64 4.82
C ASN A 77 10.09 4.55 5.08
N LYS A 78 10.10 5.76 4.49
CA LYS A 78 8.99 6.71 4.61
C LYS A 78 7.70 6.12 4.00
N LEU A 79 7.79 5.61 2.77
CA LEU A 79 6.64 5.03 2.07
C LEU A 79 6.09 3.79 2.80
N SER A 80 6.98 2.94 3.32
CA SER A 80 6.63 1.78 4.15
C SER A 80 5.86 2.19 5.43
N SER A 81 6.33 3.24 6.10
CA SER A 81 5.66 3.78 7.30
C SER A 81 4.28 4.37 6.97
N GLU A 82 4.16 5.07 5.84
CA GLU A 82 2.88 5.60 5.35
C GLU A 82 1.87 4.48 5.04
N ILE A 83 2.29 3.44 4.31
CA ILE A 83 1.45 2.27 4.00
C ILE A 83 1.04 1.56 5.30
N SER A 84 1.99 1.32 6.21
CA SER A 84 1.75 0.67 7.49
C SER A 84 0.74 1.44 8.36
N THR A 85 0.90 2.77 8.44
CA THR A 85 -0.01 3.63 9.19
C THR A 85 -1.42 3.59 8.63
N LYS A 86 -1.57 3.65 7.31
CA LYS A 86 -2.88 3.58 6.64
C LYS A 86 -3.53 2.21 6.80
N LEU A 87 -2.80 1.13 6.58
CA LEU A 87 -3.30 -0.24 6.78
C LEU A 87 -3.73 -0.46 8.23
N ASN A 88 -2.94 -0.04 9.21
CA ASN A 88 -3.29 -0.15 10.63
C ASN A 88 -4.57 0.61 10.97
N LYS A 89 -4.76 1.82 10.42
CA LYS A 89 -6.00 2.57 10.58
C LYS A 89 -7.21 1.84 9.99
N MET A 90 -7.07 1.27 8.79
CA MET A 90 -8.15 0.50 8.15
C MET A 90 -8.50 -0.77 8.94
N VAL A 91 -7.49 -1.49 9.43
CA VAL A 91 -7.68 -2.68 10.29
C VAL A 91 -8.43 -2.31 11.57
N GLN A 92 -7.98 -1.26 12.28
CA GLN A 92 -8.64 -0.80 13.50
C GLN A 92 -10.08 -0.33 13.23
N ALA A 93 -10.29 0.46 12.17
CA ALA A 93 -11.62 0.91 11.77
C ALA A 93 -12.55 -0.26 11.42
N ASN A 94 -12.03 -1.35 10.87
CA ASN A 94 -12.81 -2.55 10.54
C ASN A 94 -13.11 -3.41 11.78
N GLN A 95 -12.19 -3.48 12.75
CA GLN A 95 -12.35 -4.24 13.99
C GLN A 95 -13.33 -3.59 14.97
N ASN A 96 -13.36 -2.26 15.02
CA ASN A 96 -14.20 -1.48 15.94
C ASN A 96 -15.65 -1.32 15.47
N ARG A 97 -16.06 -1.98 14.38
CA ARG A 97 -17.46 -1.96 13.91
C ARG A 97 -18.36 -2.82 14.80
N ASP A 98 -19.60 -2.38 14.97
CA ASP A 98 -20.62 -3.14 15.71
C ASP A 98 -20.89 -4.51 15.07
N ASP A 99 -21.28 -5.50 15.88
CA ASP A 99 -21.48 -6.88 15.41
C ASP A 99 -22.61 -7.00 14.37
N ASN A 100 -23.60 -6.12 14.41
CA ASN A 100 -24.63 -6.02 13.37
C ASN A 100 -24.05 -5.54 12.02
N ALA A 101 -23.04 -4.67 12.04
CA ALA A 101 -22.35 -4.21 10.83
C ALA A 101 -21.42 -5.30 10.26
N LYS A 102 -20.87 -6.19 11.10
CA LYS A 102 -20.04 -7.34 10.66
C LYS A 102 -20.83 -8.41 9.89
N SER A 103 -22.15 -8.50 10.09
CA SER A 103 -23.01 -9.42 9.33
C SER A 103 -23.27 -8.94 7.88
N ASN A 104 -22.95 -7.68 7.56
CA ASN A 104 -23.18 -7.08 6.26
C ASN A 104 -22.24 -7.65 5.18
N ALA A 105 -22.76 -7.86 3.96
CA ALA A 105 -21.97 -8.24 2.80
C ALA A 105 -20.85 -7.24 2.48
N GLN A 106 -21.09 -5.94 2.68
CA GLN A 106 -20.07 -4.91 2.48
C GLN A 106 -18.88 -5.10 3.42
N TRP A 107 -19.12 -5.41 4.70
CA TRP A 107 -18.05 -5.64 5.67
C TRP A 107 -17.15 -6.80 5.26
N ARG A 108 -17.73 -7.91 4.76
CA ARG A 108 -16.94 -9.05 4.27
C ARG A 108 -16.06 -8.69 3.07
N VAL A 109 -16.55 -7.84 2.17
CA VAL A 109 -15.76 -7.35 1.03
C VAL A 109 -14.61 -6.46 1.54
N GLU A 110 -14.89 -5.57 2.49
CA GLU A 110 -13.89 -4.68 3.05
C GLU A 110 -12.81 -5.46 3.82
N GLU A 111 -13.20 -6.44 4.64
CA GLU A 111 -12.29 -7.32 5.38
C GLU A 111 -11.37 -8.09 4.43
N LEU A 112 -11.93 -8.68 3.37
CA LEU A 112 -11.14 -9.41 2.38
C LEU A 112 -10.12 -8.50 1.67
N GLN A 113 -10.51 -7.28 1.30
CA GLN A 113 -9.59 -6.34 0.67
C GLN A 113 -8.49 -5.88 1.63
N ILE A 114 -8.81 -5.61 2.89
CA ILE A 114 -7.81 -5.25 3.91
C ILE A 114 -6.82 -6.39 4.11
N PHE A 115 -7.31 -7.63 4.18
CA PHE A 115 -6.48 -8.82 4.29
C PHE A 115 -5.54 -8.98 3.08
N ASP A 116 -6.07 -8.84 1.86
CA ASP A 116 -5.31 -8.93 0.62
C ASP A 116 -4.20 -7.88 0.56
N LEU A 117 -4.53 -6.61 0.84
CA LEU A 117 -3.55 -5.51 0.87
C LEU A 117 -2.47 -5.73 1.93
N THR A 118 -2.85 -6.18 3.12
CA THR A 118 -1.89 -6.45 4.20
C THR A 118 -0.93 -7.56 3.83
N SER A 119 -1.44 -8.62 3.21
CA SER A 119 -0.65 -9.76 2.76
C SER A 119 0.29 -9.36 1.63
N HIS A 120 -0.20 -8.61 0.65
CA HIS A 120 0.60 -8.10 -0.47
C HIS A 120 1.72 -7.16 0.00
N PHE A 121 1.42 -6.22 0.90
CA PHE A 121 2.43 -5.33 1.46
C PHE A 121 3.49 -6.10 2.26
N ARG A 122 3.09 -7.06 3.08
CA ARG A 122 4.02 -7.93 3.82
C ARG A 122 4.95 -8.70 2.88
N ASN A 123 4.41 -9.31 1.83
CA ASN A 123 5.22 -10.06 0.87
C ASN A 123 6.24 -9.15 0.15
N THR A 124 5.83 -7.93 -0.19
CA THR A 124 6.72 -6.94 -0.81
C THR A 124 7.83 -6.48 0.15
N MET A 125 7.52 -6.29 1.43
CA MET A 125 8.52 -6.02 2.48
C MET A 125 9.50 -7.18 2.68
N ILE A 126 9.02 -8.43 2.63
CA ILE A 126 9.89 -9.61 2.71
C ILE A 126 10.84 -9.64 1.52
N ALA A 127 10.34 -9.45 0.29
CA ALA A 127 11.17 -9.42 -0.92
C ALA A 127 12.25 -8.33 -0.86
N TYR A 128 11.93 -7.14 -0.31
CA TYR A 128 12.92 -6.09 -0.09
C TYR A 128 14.01 -6.49 0.92
N ASN A 129 13.61 -7.13 2.02
CA ASN A 129 14.56 -7.60 3.03
C ASN A 129 15.49 -8.69 2.47
N GLU A 130 14.95 -9.62 1.69
CA GLU A 130 15.74 -10.66 1.01
C GLU A 130 16.81 -10.05 0.08
N GLU A 131 16.45 -9.05 -0.71
CA GLU A 131 17.39 -8.35 -1.59
C GLU A 131 18.50 -7.62 -0.80
N THR A 132 18.13 -6.98 0.31
CA THR A 132 19.10 -6.28 1.17
C THR A 132 20.11 -7.26 1.79
N VAL A 133 19.64 -8.41 2.25
CA VAL A 133 20.50 -9.49 2.77
C VAL A 133 21.41 -10.03 1.68
N ALA A 134 20.86 -10.30 0.48
CA ALA A 134 21.62 -10.79 -0.66
C ALA A 134 22.75 -9.82 -1.07
N HIS A 135 22.48 -8.51 -1.09
CA HIS A 135 23.49 -7.49 -1.33
C HIS A 135 24.61 -7.53 -0.29
N HIS A 136 24.26 -7.57 1.00
CA HIS A 136 25.24 -7.62 2.09
C HIS A 136 26.11 -8.88 2.04
N ASP A 137 25.52 -10.04 1.71
CA ASP A 137 26.26 -11.29 1.53
C ASP A 137 27.20 -11.25 0.33
N ARG A 138 26.80 -10.56 -0.76
CA ARG A 138 27.68 -10.32 -1.90
C ARG A 138 28.87 -9.43 -1.53
N CYS A 139 28.64 -8.36 -0.76
CA CYS A 139 29.72 -7.52 -0.22
C CYS A 139 30.71 -8.33 0.63
N LYS A 140 30.22 -9.17 1.55
CA LYS A 140 31.06 -10.06 2.36
C LYS A 140 31.93 -10.98 1.52
N LYS A 141 31.36 -11.63 0.50
CA LYS A 141 32.09 -12.54 -0.40
C LYS A 141 33.22 -11.84 -1.15
N ILE A 142 32.99 -10.60 -1.59
CA ILE A 142 34.02 -9.80 -2.26
C ILE A 142 35.17 -9.48 -1.29
N ILE A 143 34.86 -9.02 -0.07
CA ILE A 143 35.88 -8.70 0.94
C ILE A 143 36.71 -9.94 1.27
N LEU A 144 36.08 -11.09 1.53
CA LEU A 144 36.78 -12.33 1.82
C LEU A 144 37.73 -12.73 0.68
N ARG A 145 37.27 -12.68 -0.57
CA ARG A 145 38.10 -13.02 -1.73
C ARG A 145 39.30 -12.10 -1.90
N THR A 146 39.16 -10.82 -1.57
CA THR A 146 40.27 -9.85 -1.62
C THR A 146 41.28 -10.08 -0.50
N LEU A 147 40.88 -10.65 0.64
CA LEU A 147 41.77 -11.03 1.74
C LEU A 147 42.50 -12.36 1.52
N GLU A 148 41.99 -13.20 0.61
CA GLU A 148 42.59 -14.48 0.21
C GLU A 148 43.67 -14.34 -0.87
N ILE A 149 43.91 -13.12 -1.37
CA ILE A 149 44.91 -12.76 -2.39
C ILE A 149 46.06 -12.01 -1.71
#